data_AF-A0A6V7KX05-F1
#
_entry.id   AF-A0A6V7KX05-F1
#
_cell.length_a   1.000
_cell.length_b   1.000
_cell.length_c   1.000
_cell.angle_alpha   90.00
_cell.angle_beta   90.00
_cell.angle_gamma   90.00
#
_symmetry.space_group_name_H-M   'P 1'
#
loop_
_entity.id
_entity.type
_entity.pdbx_description
1 polymer ?
#
loop_
_entity_poly.entity_id
_entity_poly.type
_entity_poly.pdbx_seq_one_letter_code
_entity_poly.pdbx_strand_id
1 'polypeptide(L)'
;DCDQVHIDDVSSDDNGQDLSSYNFSADGFQCPSANNGICLASGVRGGVDWMRKLAFRYRKIKETYCNYRNNVGGLLGPAKREQWLQLRSEIELVTDNWLTLTVKCLCLISRRSHCVNILVTTTQLVPALSKVLLFGLGGLFPIENIYSATKI
;
A
#
# COMPACT_ATOMS: atom_id res chain seq x y z
N ASP A 1 11.96 1.34 -7.42
CA ASP A 1 12.86 2.52 -7.43
C ASP A 1 12.21 3.88 -7.15
N CYS A 2 10.89 4.00 -6.97
CA CYS A 2 10.20 5.23 -6.53
C CYS A 2 9.20 4.97 -5.38
N ASP A 3 9.51 3.99 -4.54
CA ASP A 3 8.73 3.68 -3.33
C ASP A 3 8.84 4.85 -2.32
N GLN A 4 7.80 5.15 -1.56
CA GLN A 4 7.78 6.24 -0.59
C GLN A 4 7.83 5.72 0.85
N VAL A 5 8.10 6.62 1.81
CA VAL A 5 8.09 6.28 3.24
C VAL A 5 6.65 6.22 3.75
N HIS A 6 5.81 7.15 3.31
CA HIS A 6 4.42 7.27 3.71
C HIS A 6 3.50 7.49 2.49
N ILE A 7 2.23 7.08 2.60
CA ILE A 7 1.27 7.04 1.49
C ILE A 7 1.00 8.43 0.88
N ASP A 8 1.09 9.48 1.69
CA ASP A 8 0.76 10.86 1.30
C ASP A 8 2.00 11.72 0.97
N ASP A 9 3.21 11.14 0.93
CA ASP A 9 4.47 11.90 0.72
C ASP A 9 4.52 12.69 -0.60
N VAL A 10 3.80 12.22 -1.62
CA VAL A 10 3.75 12.83 -2.96
C VAL A 10 2.40 13.48 -3.26
N SER A 11 1.55 13.65 -2.24
CA SER A 11 0.18 14.15 -2.43
C SER A 11 0.09 15.59 -2.92
N SER A 12 1.13 16.41 -2.67
CA SER A 12 1.18 17.81 -3.12
C SER A 12 1.24 17.97 -4.64
N ASP A 13 1.72 16.96 -5.36
CA ASP A 13 1.80 16.96 -6.83
C ASP A 13 0.50 16.48 -7.50
N ASP A 14 -0.46 15.99 -6.72
CA ASP A 14 -1.77 15.56 -7.17
C ASP A 14 -2.71 16.77 -7.38
N ASN A 15 -3.45 16.77 -8.47
CA ASN A 15 -4.44 17.82 -8.78
C ASN A 15 -5.87 17.45 -8.40
N GLY A 16 -6.09 16.28 -7.76
CA GLY A 16 -7.40 15.81 -7.32
C GLY A 16 -8.32 15.34 -8.44
N GLN A 17 -7.82 15.15 -9.68
CA GLN A 17 -8.67 14.65 -10.76
C GLN A 17 -9.21 13.25 -10.45
N ASP A 18 -10.41 12.94 -10.95
CA ASP A 18 -10.95 11.60 -10.87
C ASP A 18 -10.07 10.61 -11.64
N LEU A 19 -9.77 9.47 -11.02
CA LEU A 19 -8.94 8.41 -11.58
C LEU A 19 -9.74 7.20 -12.05
N SER A 20 -11.07 7.25 -12.03
CA SER A 20 -11.94 6.14 -12.45
C SER A 20 -11.71 5.71 -13.92
N SER A 21 -11.47 6.68 -14.80
CA SER A 21 -11.20 6.48 -16.24
C SER A 21 -9.73 6.66 -16.61
N TYR A 22 -8.85 6.91 -15.62
CA TYR A 22 -7.43 7.15 -15.87
C TYR A 22 -6.71 5.85 -16.26
N ASN A 23 -6.07 5.85 -17.43
CA ASN A 23 -5.38 4.68 -17.93
C ASN A 23 -3.89 4.67 -17.52
N PHE A 24 -3.61 4.07 -16.36
CA PHE A 24 -2.25 3.94 -15.82
C PHE A 24 -1.27 3.14 -16.71
N SER A 25 -1.76 2.28 -17.61
CA SER A 25 -0.87 1.51 -18.49
C SER A 25 -0.42 2.28 -19.73
N ALA A 26 -1.17 3.32 -20.11
CA ALA A 26 -0.91 4.14 -21.28
C ALA A 26 -0.43 5.56 -20.95
N ASP A 27 -0.25 5.91 -19.68
CA ASP A 27 0.14 7.27 -19.26
C ASP A 27 1.63 7.60 -19.46
N GLY A 28 2.42 6.64 -19.95
CA GLY A 28 3.85 6.81 -20.22
C GLY A 28 4.70 7.01 -18.96
N PHE A 29 4.20 6.68 -17.76
CA PHE A 29 5.01 6.72 -16.55
C PHE A 29 6.12 5.67 -16.61
N GLN A 30 7.35 6.11 -16.46
CA GLN A 30 8.52 5.24 -16.39
C GLN A 30 9.30 5.60 -15.14
N CYS A 31 9.80 4.60 -14.43
CA CYS A 31 10.78 4.80 -13.37
C CYS A 31 12.14 4.40 -13.96
N PRO A 32 12.84 5.30 -14.68
CA PRO A 32 14.11 4.94 -15.27
C PRO A 32 15.10 4.57 -14.18
N SER A 33 15.74 3.40 -14.34
CA SER A 33 16.94 3.03 -13.60
C SER A 33 18.00 4.12 -13.82
N ALA A 34 18.87 4.34 -12.83
CA ALA A 34 19.72 5.52 -12.67
C ALA A 34 20.80 5.82 -13.76
N ASN A 35 20.63 5.39 -15.01
CA ASN A 35 21.60 5.65 -16.08
C ASN A 35 21.14 6.74 -17.06
N ASN A 36 21.80 7.89 -16.92
CA ASN A 36 22.20 8.88 -17.92
C ASN A 36 21.31 9.15 -19.13
N GLY A 37 20.60 10.28 -19.06
CA GLY A 37 20.16 11.03 -20.23
C GLY A 37 19.49 12.33 -19.82
N ILE A 38 20.26 13.44 -19.78
CA ILE A 38 19.69 14.80 -19.73
C ILE A 38 19.06 15.04 -21.11
N CYS A 39 17.79 14.68 -21.28
CA CYS A 39 16.99 15.12 -22.40
C CYS A 39 15.77 15.87 -21.86
N LEU A 40 15.56 17.09 -22.35
CA LEU A 40 14.48 18.02 -21.99
C LEU A 40 13.09 17.54 -22.48
N ALA A 41 12.88 16.23 -22.62
CA ALA A 41 11.62 15.67 -23.05
C ALA A 41 10.65 15.56 -21.86
N SER A 42 9.35 15.76 -22.13
CA SER A 42 8.28 15.45 -21.17
C SER A 42 8.42 14.00 -20.69
N GLY A 43 8.53 13.76 -19.38
CA GLY A 43 8.61 12.41 -18.79
C GLY A 43 9.88 12.04 -18.01
N VAL A 44 10.80 12.98 -17.77
CA VAL A 44 11.99 12.73 -16.92
C VAL A 44 11.60 12.49 -15.46
N ARG A 45 12.25 11.53 -14.80
CA ARG A 45 12.09 11.24 -13.36
C ARG A 45 12.30 12.51 -12.53
N GLY A 46 11.32 12.85 -11.70
CA GLY A 46 11.33 14.05 -10.85
C GLY A 46 10.82 15.33 -11.52
N GLY A 47 10.44 15.30 -12.81
CA GLY A 47 9.73 16.42 -13.44
C GLY A 47 8.28 16.53 -12.95
N VAL A 48 7.65 17.70 -13.13
CA VAL A 48 6.28 18.00 -12.65
C VAL A 48 5.25 16.96 -13.13
N ASP A 49 5.25 16.62 -14.42
CA ASP A 49 4.35 15.61 -14.97
C ASP A 49 4.61 14.20 -14.38
N TRP A 50 5.87 13.86 -14.17
CA TRP A 50 6.27 12.59 -13.57
C TRP A 50 5.82 12.49 -12.11
N MET A 51 6.02 13.55 -11.32
CA MET A 51 5.60 13.62 -9.92
C MET A 51 4.08 13.53 -9.80
N ARG A 52 3.33 14.20 -10.68
CA ARG A 52 1.86 14.09 -10.73
C ARG A 52 1.39 12.66 -11.01
N LYS A 53 2.01 11.99 -11.99
CA LYS A 53 1.72 10.58 -12.31
C LYS A 53 2.08 9.62 -11.18
N LEU A 54 3.13 9.93 -10.42
CA LEU A 54 3.48 9.21 -9.20
C LEU A 54 2.41 9.42 -8.12
N ALA A 55 1.98 10.66 -7.89
CA ALA A 55 0.93 11.01 -6.94
C ALA A 55 -0.38 10.27 -7.23
N PHE A 56 -0.81 10.22 -8.50
CA PHE A 56 -1.99 9.45 -8.91
C PHE A 56 -1.91 7.97 -8.54
N ARG A 57 -0.73 7.35 -8.66
CA ARG A 57 -0.54 5.95 -8.27
C ARG A 57 -0.67 5.77 -6.76
N TYR A 58 -0.08 6.66 -5.96
CA TYR A 58 -0.19 6.60 -4.50
C TYR A 58 -1.62 6.85 -4.02
N ARG A 59 -2.32 7.81 -4.60
CA ARG A 59 -3.76 7.98 -4.35
C ARG A 59 -4.57 6.75 -4.76
N LYS A 60 -4.27 6.15 -5.92
CA LYS A 60 -4.96 4.92 -6.34
C LYS A 60 -4.70 3.73 -5.42
N ILE A 61 -3.48 3.61 -4.89
CA ILE A 61 -3.11 2.63 -3.87
C ILE A 61 -3.91 2.90 -2.59
N LYS A 62 -4.01 4.16 -2.16
CA LYS A 62 -4.80 4.58 -1.00
C LYS A 62 -6.28 4.21 -1.14
N GLU A 63 -6.89 4.54 -2.28
CA GLU A 63 -8.27 4.14 -2.61
C GLU A 63 -8.45 2.62 -2.56
N THR A 64 -7.56 1.87 -3.22
CA THR A 64 -7.61 0.41 -3.26
C THR A 64 -7.52 -0.18 -1.85
N TYR A 65 -6.57 0.27 -1.03
CA TYR A 65 -6.44 -0.19 0.34
C TYR A 65 -7.71 0.12 1.15
N CYS A 66 -8.19 1.36 1.13
CA CYS A 66 -9.36 1.76 1.90
C CYS A 66 -10.63 0.99 1.49
N ASN A 67 -10.83 0.75 0.20
CA ASN A 67 -11.97 0.01 -0.33
C ASN A 67 -11.94 -1.48 0.05
N TYR A 68 -10.75 -2.08 0.14
CA TYR A 68 -10.60 -3.53 0.30
C TYR A 68 -9.99 -3.98 1.65
N ARG A 69 -9.62 -3.07 2.56
CA ARG A 69 -9.00 -3.42 3.86
C ARG A 69 -9.83 -4.35 4.73
N ASN A 70 -11.14 -4.38 4.52
CA ASN A 70 -12.09 -5.29 5.18
C ASN A 70 -12.69 -6.34 4.23
N ASN A 71 -12.28 -6.37 2.96
CA ASN A 71 -12.80 -7.27 1.93
C ASN A 71 -11.71 -7.70 0.93
N VAL A 72 -10.58 -8.20 1.45
CA VAL A 72 -9.43 -8.60 0.62
C VAL A 72 -9.78 -9.72 -0.35
N GLY A 73 -10.71 -10.61 0.03
CA GLY A 73 -11.23 -11.64 -0.88
C GLY A 73 -11.91 -11.07 -2.14
N GLY A 74 -12.56 -9.90 -2.02
CA GLY A 74 -13.12 -9.19 -3.17
C GLY A 74 -12.06 -8.60 -4.09
N LEU A 75 -10.93 -8.14 -3.55
CA LEU A 75 -9.79 -7.65 -4.34
C LEU A 75 -9.09 -8.77 -5.11
N LEU A 76 -8.91 -9.93 -4.46
CA LEU A 76 -8.21 -11.08 -5.05
C LEU A 76 -9.03 -11.79 -6.14
N GLY A 77 -10.36 -11.72 -6.06
CA GLY A 77 -11.26 -12.50 -6.88
C GLY A 77 -11.45 -13.94 -6.37
N PRO A 78 -12.46 -14.67 -6.87
CA PRO A 78 -12.92 -15.93 -6.28
C PRO A 78 -11.85 -17.02 -6.24
N ALA A 79 -11.13 -17.23 -7.36
CA ALA A 79 -10.13 -18.30 -7.46
C ALA A 79 -8.95 -18.10 -6.49
N LYS A 80 -8.39 -16.87 -6.43
CA LYS A 80 -7.27 -16.56 -5.53
C LYS A 80 -7.70 -16.45 -4.07
N ARG A 81 -8.96 -16.06 -3.82
CA ARG A 81 -9.52 -15.97 -2.46
C ARG A 81 -9.49 -17.33 -1.75
N GLU A 82 -9.89 -18.40 -2.43
CA GLU A 82 -9.92 -19.74 -1.82
C GLU A 82 -8.51 -20.22 -1.45
N GLN A 83 -7.57 -20.10 -2.38
CA GLN A 83 -6.16 -20.42 -2.15
C GLN A 83 -5.57 -19.58 -1.01
N TRP A 84 -5.90 -18.29 -0.96
CA TRP A 84 -5.47 -17.40 0.11
C TRP A 84 -6.02 -17.83 1.47
N LEU A 85 -7.31 -18.18 1.56
CA LEU A 85 -7.91 -18.63 2.82
C LEU A 85 -7.30 -19.96 3.30
N GLN A 86 -7.06 -20.90 2.38
CA GLN A 86 -6.37 -22.15 2.71
C GLN A 86 -4.96 -21.88 3.26
N LEU A 87 -4.16 -21.09 2.54
CA LEU A 87 -2.80 -20.73 2.96
C LEU A 87 -2.80 -20.01 4.33
N ARG A 88 -3.77 -19.12 4.57
CA ARG A 88 -3.93 -18.44 5.87
C ARG A 88 -4.22 -19.43 7.00
N SER A 89 -5.05 -20.44 6.74
CA SER A 89 -5.34 -21.50 7.72
C SER A 89 -4.10 -22.35 8.03
N GLU A 90 -3.33 -22.72 7.01
CA GLU A 90 -2.07 -23.47 7.19
C GLU A 90 -1.02 -22.65 7.96
N ILE A 91 -0.94 -21.34 7.69
CA ILE A 91 -0.06 -20.41 8.44
C ILE A 91 -0.49 -20.32 9.91
N GLU A 92 -1.78 -20.18 10.23
CA GLU A 92 -2.23 -20.15 11.64
C GLU A 92 -1.86 -21.44 12.36
N LEU A 93 -2.00 -22.60 11.68
CA LEU A 93 -1.68 -23.90 12.25
C LEU A 93 -0.18 -24.04 12.55
N VAL A 94 0.70 -23.71 11.60
CA VAL A 94 2.16 -23.86 11.78
C VAL A 94 2.77 -22.80 12.71
N THR A 95 2.06 -21.69 12.94
CA THR A 95 2.51 -20.60 13.82
C THR A 95 1.82 -20.60 15.18
N ASP A 96 1.12 -21.69 15.54
CA ASP A 96 0.39 -21.83 16.80
C ASP A 96 -0.52 -20.61 17.11
N ASN A 97 -1.25 -20.15 16.09
CA ASN A 97 -2.17 -19.01 16.16
C ASN A 97 -1.49 -17.66 16.50
N TRP A 98 -0.21 -17.48 16.15
CA TRP A 98 0.56 -16.25 16.41
C TRP A 98 -0.19 -14.97 15.99
N LEU A 99 -0.71 -14.95 14.76
CA LEU A 99 -1.41 -13.76 14.26
C LEU A 99 -2.76 -13.58 14.96
N THR A 100 -3.51 -14.65 15.22
CA THR A 100 -4.75 -14.56 16.02
C THR A 100 -4.50 -13.90 17.38
N LEU A 101 -3.40 -14.24 18.07
CA LEU A 101 -3.01 -13.60 19.32
C LEU A 101 -2.63 -12.12 19.12
N THR A 102 -1.84 -11.83 18.08
CA THR A 102 -1.46 -10.46 17.71
C THR A 102 -2.68 -9.57 17.44
N VAL A 103 -3.66 -10.09 16.67
CA VAL A 103 -4.91 -9.40 16.33
C VAL A 103 -5.72 -9.09 17.59
N LYS A 104 -5.77 -10.01 18.57
CA LYS A 104 -6.43 -9.75 19.87
C LYS A 104 -5.80 -8.54 20.56
N CYS A 105 -4.47 -8.47 20.63
CA CYS A 105 -3.77 -7.32 21.22
C CYS A 105 -4.06 -6.02 20.47
N LEU A 106 -3.95 -6.02 19.14
CA LEU A 106 -4.23 -4.85 18.30
C LEU A 106 -5.68 -4.36 18.45
N CYS A 107 -6.64 -5.28 18.52
CA CYS A 107 -8.05 -4.94 18.76
C CYS A 107 -8.28 -4.31 20.14
N LEU A 108 -7.58 -4.79 21.18
CA LEU A 108 -7.65 -4.18 22.51
C LEU A 108 -7.11 -2.75 22.50
N ILE A 109 -6.03 -2.48 21.77
CA ILE A 109 -5.50 -1.13 21.59
C ILE A 109 -6.51 -0.24 20.86
N SER A 110 -7.07 -0.70 19.73
CA SER A 110 -8.03 0.08 18.93
C SER A 110 -9.33 0.42 19.67
N ARG A 111 -9.67 -0.28 20.76
CA ARG A 111 -10.85 0.02 21.58
C ARG A 111 -10.61 1.13 22.61
N ARG A 112 -9.37 1.54 22.85
CA ARG A 112 -9.02 2.57 23.85
C ARG A 112 -8.97 3.93 23.16
N SER A 113 -9.72 4.91 23.66
CA SER A 113 -9.85 6.26 23.09
C SER A 113 -8.54 7.05 22.99
N HIS A 114 -7.54 6.69 23.78
CA HIS A 114 -6.24 7.38 23.85
C HIS A 114 -5.08 6.54 23.32
N CYS A 115 -5.37 5.48 22.57
CA CYS A 115 -4.33 4.63 21.97
C CYS A 115 -4.54 4.52 20.46
N VAL A 116 -3.42 4.40 19.74
CA VAL A 116 -3.41 4.28 18.29
C VAL A 116 -2.40 3.20 17.88
N ASN A 117 -2.77 2.39 16.89
CA ASN A 117 -1.85 1.45 16.27
C ASN A 117 -1.09 2.15 15.14
N ILE A 118 0.24 2.10 15.19
CA ILE A 118 1.15 2.59 14.14
C ILE A 118 2.06 1.43 13.75
N LEU A 119 2.26 1.24 12.44
CA LEU A 119 3.13 0.23 11.88
C LEU A 119 4.36 0.90 11.26
N VAL A 120 5.55 0.53 11.73
CA VAL A 120 6.82 0.89 11.10
C VAL A 120 7.48 -0.40 10.65
N THR A 121 7.91 -0.48 9.38
CA THR A 121 8.51 -1.69 8.82
C THR A 121 9.67 -1.37 7.87
N THR A 122 10.67 -2.25 7.80
CA THR A 122 11.79 -2.16 6.83
C THR A 122 11.41 -2.68 5.44
N THR A 123 10.17 -3.11 5.23
CA THR A 123 9.65 -3.47 3.91
C THR A 123 9.27 -2.19 3.15
N GLN A 124 9.55 -2.16 1.83
CA GLN A 124 9.01 -1.12 0.93
C GLN A 124 7.50 -0.94 1.15
N LEU A 125 6.99 0.28 1.03
CA LEU A 125 5.64 0.64 1.42
C LEU A 125 4.60 -0.15 0.63
N VAL A 126 4.71 -0.24 -0.70
CA VAL A 126 3.69 -0.95 -1.50
C VAL A 126 3.61 -2.45 -1.15
N PRO A 127 4.72 -3.21 -1.06
CA PRO A 127 4.69 -4.57 -0.54
C PRO A 127 4.23 -4.66 0.92
N ALA A 128 4.56 -3.68 1.78
CA ALA A 128 4.09 -3.65 3.16
C ALA A 128 2.55 -3.54 3.24
N LEU A 129 1.94 -2.65 2.47
CA LEU A 129 0.48 -2.51 2.37
C LEU A 129 -0.16 -3.81 1.88
N SER A 130 0.47 -4.47 0.90
CA SER A 130 0.03 -5.77 0.39
C SER A 130 0.07 -6.84 1.49
N LYS A 131 1.14 -6.90 2.29
CA LYS A 131 1.23 -7.80 3.45
C LYS A 131 0.13 -7.48 4.48
N VAL A 132 -0.07 -6.22 4.83
CA VAL A 132 -1.11 -5.81 5.79
C VAL A 132 -2.50 -6.27 5.35
N LEU A 133 -2.83 -6.11 4.06
CA LEU A 133 -4.08 -6.64 3.49
C LEU A 133 -4.14 -8.16 3.57
N LEU A 134 -3.12 -8.86 3.04
CA LEU A 134 -3.12 -10.33 2.96
C LEU A 134 -3.15 -11.02 4.33
N PHE A 135 -2.61 -10.37 5.37
CA PHE A 135 -2.68 -10.85 6.75
C PHE A 135 -3.93 -10.36 7.50
N GLY A 136 -4.89 -9.70 6.82
CA GLY A 136 -6.15 -9.27 7.45
C GLY A 136 -5.98 -8.17 8.50
N LEU A 137 -4.88 -7.43 8.46
CA LEU A 137 -4.56 -6.35 9.40
C LEU A 137 -5.11 -4.99 8.94
N GLY A 138 -5.65 -4.91 7.72
CA GLY A 138 -6.07 -3.65 7.11
C GLY A 138 -7.12 -2.87 7.90
N GLY A 139 -8.04 -3.55 8.58
CA GLY A 139 -9.04 -2.91 9.44
C GLY A 139 -8.47 -2.33 10.75
N LEU A 140 -7.26 -2.73 11.14
CA LEU A 140 -6.60 -2.34 12.39
C LEU A 140 -5.56 -1.24 12.21
N PHE A 141 -5.03 -1.09 11.00
CA PHE A 141 -4.09 -0.04 10.64
C PHE A 141 -4.71 0.84 9.55
N PRO A 142 -5.16 2.06 9.90
CA PRO A 142 -5.36 3.11 8.91
C PRO A 142 -4.12 3.25 8.04
N ILE A 143 -4.28 3.55 6.76
CA ILE A 143 -3.14 3.57 5.83
C ILE A 143 -2.15 4.69 6.16
N GLU A 144 -2.64 5.76 6.77
CA GLU A 144 -1.88 6.91 7.28
C GLU A 144 -1.01 6.57 8.50
N ASN A 145 -1.23 5.38 9.09
CA ASN A 145 -0.47 4.90 10.23
C ASN A 145 0.60 3.87 9.84
N ILE A 146 0.90 3.72 8.55
CA ILE A 146 1.87 2.74 8.04
C ILE A 146 3.05 3.48 7.42
N TYR A 147 4.25 3.20 7.93
CA TYR A 147 5.50 3.84 7.54
C TYR A 147 6.54 2.80 7.10
N SER A 148 7.15 3.03 5.93
CA SER A 148 8.29 2.26 5.41
C SER A 148 9.61 2.92 5.84
N ALA A 149 10.42 2.20 6.60
CA ALA A 149 11.76 2.59 7.01
C ALA A 149 12.85 2.12 6.04
N THR A 150 12.49 1.70 4.82
CA THR A 150 13.45 1.10 3.86
C THR A 150 14.56 2.07 3.42
N LYS A 151 14.33 3.39 3.58
CA LYS A 151 15.23 4.46 3.14
C LYS A 151 15.91 5.21 4.30
N ILE A 152 15.69 4.76 5.53
CA ILE A 152 16.29 5.32 6.75
C ILE A 152 17.46 4.44 7.15
#